data_AF-M2PR63-F1
#
_entry.id   AF-M2PR63-F1
#
_cell.length_a   1.000
_cell.length_b   1.000
_cell.length_c   1.000
_cell.angle_alpha   90.00
_cell.angle_beta   90.00
_cell.angle_gamma   90.00
#
_symmetry.space_group_name_H-M   'P 1'
#
loop_
_entity.id
_entity.type
_entity.pdbx_description
1 polymer ?
#
loop_
_entity_poly.entity_id
_entity_poly.type
_entity_poly.pdbx_seq_one_letter_code
_entity_poly.pdbx_strand_id
1 'polypeptide(L)'
;MSQVVQSITPAEQSPVSWPWLPVELVEDIIAKAWSSSLTSDERIDIFTSLCLVNHTFLRLFIRIALRDVHIPSPAFASHYLRLLRERTPSEPDSDYFLENASSTANELCRTLIFHIDGRDPAFAPSSVRLFSARDPAAGAVGSTLYMLDILRLCPNLRRVALAYADWSFDDIFDHARLLLVPPQATDLEVRFAFSPGAPARVAHALRQRYARRGRAYWTTPNVRRLEIFGASTEFVSDMLETCPNAEVLETDSVEKLDMLAQSPSNLHTLGLHLPNSRIHEEDVKAWRLRESLDAGLLSAATAPNVVMFAGHQEPAVLEHVNQICTASQTRLHHVVSF
;
A
#
# COMPACT_ATOMS: atom_id res chain seq x y z
N MET A 1 64.14 15.25 51.98
CA MET A 1 62.78 14.75 51.70
C MET A 1 62.19 15.64 50.60
N SER A 2 62.41 15.29 49.34
CA SER A 2 61.86 16.03 48.19
C SER A 2 60.77 15.18 47.56
N GLN A 3 59.53 15.66 47.60
CA GLN A 3 58.38 15.02 46.96
C GLN A 3 58.40 15.31 45.47
N VAL A 4 58.36 14.24 44.67
CA VAL A 4 58.17 14.28 43.22
C VAL A 4 56.68 14.47 42.96
N VAL A 5 56.31 15.60 42.38
CA VAL A 5 54.96 15.85 41.87
C VAL A 5 54.87 15.18 40.49
N GLN A 6 54.13 14.08 40.40
CA GLN A 6 53.79 13.47 39.12
C GLN A 6 52.63 14.23 38.47
N SER A 7 52.93 14.90 37.36
CA SER A 7 51.96 15.52 36.46
C SER A 7 51.20 14.45 35.68
N ILE A 8 49.91 14.26 36.00
CA ILE A 8 49.00 13.40 35.24
C ILE A 8 48.62 14.16 33.96
N THR A 9 49.08 13.66 32.82
CA THR A 9 48.65 14.12 31.50
C THR A 9 47.26 13.52 31.22
N PRO A 10 46.25 14.31 30.79
CA PRO A 10 44.97 13.75 30.41
C PRO A 10 45.14 12.93 29.13
N ALA A 11 44.73 11.66 29.19
CA ALA A 11 44.68 10.79 28.02
C ALA A 11 43.79 11.43 26.95
N GLU A 12 44.35 11.67 25.76
CA GLU A 12 43.60 11.99 24.55
C GLU A 12 42.57 10.89 24.31
N GLN A 13 41.31 11.16 24.66
CA GLN A 13 40.19 10.35 24.21
C GLN A 13 40.11 10.52 22.70
N SER A 14 40.48 9.46 21.98
CA SER A 14 40.30 9.38 20.53
C SER A 14 38.84 9.77 20.21
N PRO A 15 38.60 10.65 19.21
CA PRO A 15 37.25 11.07 18.88
C PRO A 15 36.44 9.81 18.54
N VAL A 16 35.35 9.59 19.28
CA VAL A 16 34.42 8.48 19.04
C VAL A 16 34.03 8.55 17.58
N SER A 17 34.57 7.63 16.78
CA SER A 17 34.37 7.64 15.34
C SER A 17 32.92 7.32 15.05
N TRP A 18 32.23 8.28 14.42
CA TRP A 18 30.88 8.11 13.91
C TRP A 18 30.82 6.89 12.96
N PRO A 19 29.73 6.09 12.94
CA PRO A 19 28.54 6.21 13.76
C PRO A 19 28.64 5.45 15.09
N TRP A 20 28.10 6.04 16.18
CA TRP A 20 27.91 5.33 17.46
C TRP A 20 26.84 4.23 17.39
N LEU A 21 26.12 4.14 16.26
CA LEU A 21 24.95 3.28 16.09
C LEU A 21 25.34 2.13 15.15
N PRO A 22 25.08 0.86 15.54
CA PRO A 22 25.20 -0.28 14.65
C PRO A 22 24.46 -0.05 13.33
N VAL A 23 25.08 -0.48 12.22
CA VAL A 23 24.56 -0.23 10.86
C VAL A 23 23.18 -0.86 10.64
N GLU A 24 22.92 -1.98 11.31
CA GLU A 24 21.65 -2.70 11.29
C GLU A 24 20.53 -1.84 11.87
N LEU A 25 20.80 -1.09 12.95
CA LEU A 25 19.81 -0.19 13.54
C LEU A 25 19.58 1.04 12.64
N VAL A 26 20.60 1.51 11.93
CA VAL A 26 20.44 2.58 10.93
C VAL A 26 19.53 2.10 9.79
N GLU A 27 19.78 0.89 9.27
CA GLU A 27 18.95 0.28 8.24
C GLU A 27 17.48 0.13 8.69
N ASP A 28 17.24 -0.37 9.90
CA ASP A 28 15.90 -0.51 10.48
C ASP A 28 15.18 0.84 10.64
N ILE A 29 15.88 1.89 11.07
CA ILE A 29 15.31 3.23 11.21
C ILE A 29 14.92 3.77 9.83
N ILE A 30 15.81 3.66 8.84
CA ILE A 30 15.54 4.11 7.47
C ILE A 30 14.37 3.34 6.87
N ALA A 31 14.33 2.01 7.05
CA ALA A 31 13.26 1.16 6.55
C ALA A 31 11.91 1.56 7.15
N LYS A 32 11.85 1.76 8.48
CA LYS A 32 10.63 2.21 9.17
C LYS A 32 10.19 3.60 8.74
N ALA A 33 11.12 4.53 8.60
CA ALA A 33 10.84 5.88 8.11
C ALA A 33 10.26 5.83 6.68
N TRP A 34 10.87 5.04 5.79
CA TRP A 34 10.43 4.90 4.40
C TRP A 34 9.06 4.23 4.26
N SER A 35 8.77 3.22 5.09
CA SER A 35 7.48 2.53 5.12
C SER A 35 6.36 3.30 5.82
N SER A 36 6.67 4.43 6.47
CA SER A 36 5.67 5.20 7.21
C SER A 36 4.66 5.89 6.26
N SER A 37 3.53 6.33 6.82
CA SER A 37 2.47 7.03 6.09
C SER A 37 2.87 8.47 5.78
N LEU A 38 3.73 8.63 4.76
CA LEU A 38 4.20 9.91 4.26
C LEU A 38 3.39 10.37 3.04
N THR A 39 3.14 11.66 2.95
CA THR A 39 2.64 12.34 1.74
C THR A 39 3.68 12.29 0.61
N SER A 40 3.25 12.56 -0.64
CA SER A 40 4.16 12.60 -1.79
C SER A 40 5.33 13.57 -1.61
N ASP A 41 5.06 14.75 -1.05
CA ASP A 41 6.10 15.77 -0.80
C ASP A 41 7.09 15.31 0.26
N GLU A 42 6.60 14.80 1.40
CA GLU A 42 7.46 14.25 2.46
C GLU A 42 8.31 13.07 1.95
N ARG A 43 7.79 12.25 1.03
CA ARG A 43 8.57 11.19 0.39
C ARG A 43 9.69 11.72 -0.48
N ILE A 44 9.44 12.77 -1.25
CA ILE A 44 10.46 13.44 -2.07
C ILE A 44 11.54 14.04 -1.15
N ASP A 45 11.13 14.73 -0.08
CA ASP A 45 12.04 15.33 0.89
C ASP A 45 12.90 14.28 1.61
N ILE A 46 12.30 13.18 2.07
CA ILE A 46 13.04 12.08 2.69
C ILE A 46 13.98 11.43 1.68
N PHE A 47 13.53 11.18 0.45
CA PHE A 47 14.37 10.56 -0.58
C PHE A 47 15.61 11.42 -0.87
N THR A 48 15.41 12.71 -1.08
CA THR A 48 16.51 13.65 -1.37
C THR A 48 17.42 13.86 -0.16
N SER A 49 16.85 14.01 1.04
CA SER A 49 17.62 14.25 2.27
C SER A 49 18.49 13.05 2.65
N LEU A 50 17.94 11.84 2.62
CA LEU A 50 18.68 10.62 3.00
C LEU A 50 19.82 10.31 2.02
N CYS A 51 19.67 10.66 0.74
CA CYS A 51 20.74 10.52 -0.25
C CYS A 51 21.95 11.42 0.04
N LEU A 52 21.80 12.49 0.82
CA LEU A 52 22.83 13.52 1.03
C LEU A 52 23.56 13.41 2.39
N VAL A 53 23.16 12.50 3.28
CA VAL A 53 23.73 12.39 4.63
C VAL A 53 25.20 11.93 4.58
N ASN A 54 25.45 10.74 4.04
CA ASN A 54 26.79 10.18 3.76
C ASN A 54 26.66 8.92 2.88
N HIS A 55 27.80 8.34 2.45
CA HIS A 55 27.81 7.15 1.59
C HIS A 55 27.16 5.91 2.21
N THR A 56 27.26 5.72 3.53
CA THR A 56 26.61 4.58 4.21
C THR A 56 25.10 4.73 4.17
N PHE A 57 24.57 5.90 4.53
CA PHE A 57 23.15 6.20 4.46
C PHE A 57 22.60 6.06 3.05
N LEU A 58 23.30 6.61 2.06
CA LEU A 58 22.91 6.48 0.65
C LEU A 58 22.81 5.00 0.24
N ARG A 59 23.83 4.19 0.54
CA ARG A 59 23.85 2.76 0.16
C ARG A 59 22.72 1.97 0.81
N LEU A 60 22.46 2.20 2.09
CA LEU A 60 21.36 1.54 2.81
C LEU A 60 20.01 2.01 2.25
N PHE A 61 19.81 3.32 2.15
CA PHE A 61 18.55 3.90 1.72
C PHE A 61 18.18 3.48 0.29
N ILE A 62 19.10 3.55 -0.66
CA ILE A 62 18.80 3.20 -2.05
C ILE A 62 18.42 1.72 -2.16
N ARG A 63 19.06 0.80 -1.42
CA ARG A 63 18.64 -0.62 -1.40
C ARG A 63 17.22 -0.79 -0.88
N ILE A 64 16.85 -0.05 0.17
CA ILE A 64 15.48 -0.04 0.73
C ILE A 64 14.50 0.55 -0.29
N ALA A 65 14.81 1.72 -0.86
CA ALA A 65 13.94 2.45 -1.78
C ALA A 65 13.77 1.74 -3.14
N LEU A 66 14.77 0.96 -3.59
CA LEU A 66 14.66 0.13 -4.78
C LEU A 66 13.93 -1.19 -4.53
N ARG A 67 13.88 -1.67 -3.28
CA ARG A 67 13.07 -2.83 -2.90
C ARG A 67 11.60 -2.46 -2.78
N ASP A 68 11.32 -1.38 -2.07
CA ASP A 68 9.99 -0.85 -1.82
C ASP A 68 9.86 0.52 -2.50
N VAL A 69 9.51 0.50 -3.79
CA VAL A 69 9.55 1.68 -4.66
C VAL A 69 8.29 2.49 -4.50
N HIS A 70 8.45 3.76 -4.10
CA HIS A 70 7.37 4.74 -4.11
C HIS A 70 7.52 5.65 -5.33
N ILE A 71 6.45 5.83 -6.08
CA ILE A 71 6.33 6.75 -7.21
C ILE A 71 5.45 7.91 -6.74
N PRO A 72 6.04 8.99 -6.18
CA PRO A 72 5.28 10.13 -5.66
C PRO A 72 4.76 11.06 -6.77
N SER A 73 5.29 10.94 -7.99
CA SER A 73 4.94 11.82 -9.10
C SER A 73 5.18 11.18 -10.48
N PRO A 74 4.54 11.71 -11.55
CA PRO A 74 4.77 11.25 -12.92
C PRO A 74 6.23 11.41 -13.40
N ALA A 75 6.89 12.49 -12.96
CA ALA A 75 8.29 12.72 -13.26
C ALA A 75 9.19 11.64 -12.63
N PHE A 76 8.87 11.24 -11.40
CA PHE A 76 9.58 10.14 -10.74
C PHE A 76 9.35 8.81 -11.46
N ALA A 77 8.13 8.54 -11.93
CA ALA A 77 7.85 7.32 -12.72
C ALA A 77 8.73 7.24 -13.96
N SER A 78 8.86 8.36 -14.68
CA SER A 78 9.72 8.46 -15.87
C SER A 78 11.19 8.23 -15.52
N HIS A 79 11.66 8.80 -14.41
CA HIS A 79 13.02 8.58 -13.92
C HIS A 79 13.26 7.13 -13.50
N TYR A 80 12.29 6.49 -12.85
CA TYR A 80 12.37 5.09 -12.46
C TYR A 80 12.41 4.15 -13.67
N LEU A 81 11.60 4.39 -14.70
CA LEU A 81 11.70 3.64 -15.96
C LEU A 81 13.05 3.85 -16.66
N ARG A 82 13.60 5.08 -16.61
CA ARG A 82 14.96 5.36 -17.12
C ARG A 82 16.03 4.62 -16.29
N LEU A 83 15.80 4.39 -15.01
CA LEU A 83 16.69 3.61 -14.15
C LEU A 83 16.62 2.11 -14.52
N LEU A 84 15.43 1.57 -14.73
CA LEU A 84 15.23 0.13 -15.00
C LEU A 84 15.64 -0.32 -16.40
N ARG A 85 15.67 0.58 -17.38
CA ARG A 85 16.00 0.19 -18.76
C ARG A 85 17.44 -0.31 -18.86
N GLU A 86 17.68 -1.22 -19.79
CA GLU A 86 19.03 -1.62 -20.17
C GLU A 86 19.82 -0.41 -20.69
N ARG A 87 21.07 -0.28 -20.23
CA ARG A 87 21.98 0.80 -20.64
C ARG A 87 22.67 0.45 -21.94
N THR A 88 22.86 1.45 -22.80
CA THR A 88 23.75 1.29 -23.95
C THR A 88 25.22 1.28 -23.47
N PRO A 89 26.16 0.68 -24.22
CA PRO A 89 27.57 0.63 -23.81
C PRO A 89 28.22 1.99 -23.54
N SER A 90 27.65 3.07 -24.09
CA SER A 90 28.11 4.45 -23.89
C SER A 90 27.49 5.16 -22.68
N GLU A 91 26.43 4.60 -22.09
CA GLU A 91 25.74 5.20 -20.94
C GLU A 91 26.34 4.68 -19.62
N PRO A 92 26.66 5.55 -18.66
CA PRO A 92 27.10 5.10 -17.34
C PRO A 92 25.93 4.44 -16.59
N ASP A 93 26.14 3.22 -16.08
CA ASP A 93 25.20 2.52 -15.19
C ASP A 93 25.59 2.69 -13.72
N SER A 94 25.75 3.96 -13.32
CA SER A 94 26.25 4.34 -12.01
C SER A 94 25.32 5.29 -11.24
N ASP A 95 24.01 5.25 -11.54
CA ASP A 95 23.01 6.04 -10.80
C ASP A 95 23.15 5.76 -9.29
N TYR A 96 23.06 6.80 -8.46
CA TYR A 96 23.18 6.71 -7.00
C TYR A 96 24.48 6.07 -6.47
N PHE A 97 25.58 6.15 -7.23
CA PHE A 97 26.86 5.49 -6.89
C PHE A 97 26.74 3.97 -6.74
N LEU A 98 25.75 3.35 -7.40
CA LEU A 98 25.62 1.91 -7.51
C LEU A 98 26.22 1.43 -8.82
N GLU A 99 27.13 0.47 -8.76
CA GLU A 99 27.54 -0.27 -9.96
C GLU A 99 26.37 -1.14 -10.42
N ASN A 100 26.10 -1.14 -11.73
CA ASN A 100 24.98 -1.87 -12.33
C ASN A 100 23.63 -1.44 -11.74
N ALA A 101 23.41 -0.12 -11.65
CA ALA A 101 22.23 0.45 -11.03
C ALA A 101 20.93 -0.07 -11.65
N SER A 102 20.91 -0.26 -12.98
CA SER A 102 19.76 -0.82 -13.70
C SER A 102 19.43 -2.26 -13.29
N SER A 103 20.43 -3.17 -13.30
CA SER A 103 20.22 -4.57 -12.87
C SER A 103 19.81 -4.63 -11.40
N THR A 104 20.48 -3.85 -10.56
CA THR A 104 20.19 -3.78 -9.12
C THR A 104 18.75 -3.32 -8.86
N ALA A 105 18.27 -2.29 -9.56
CA ALA A 105 16.90 -1.81 -9.42
C ALA A 105 15.86 -2.85 -9.87
N ASN A 106 16.12 -3.57 -10.96
CA ASN A 106 15.27 -4.65 -11.45
C ASN A 106 15.20 -5.83 -10.46
N GLU A 107 16.35 -6.25 -9.93
CA GLU A 107 16.43 -7.41 -9.05
C GLU A 107 15.84 -7.13 -7.66
N LEU A 108 16.01 -5.93 -7.13
CA LEU A 108 15.56 -5.59 -5.78
C LEU A 108 14.06 -5.32 -5.70
N CYS A 109 13.43 -4.78 -6.73
CA CYS A 109 12.03 -4.33 -6.69
C CYS A 109 11.08 -5.48 -6.31
N ARG A 110 10.39 -5.32 -5.19
CA ARG A 110 9.37 -6.24 -4.65
C ARG A 110 8.00 -5.57 -4.51
N THR A 111 8.01 -4.28 -4.22
CA THR A 111 6.80 -3.47 -4.02
C THR A 111 6.87 -2.22 -4.88
N LEU A 112 5.77 -1.88 -5.53
CA LEU A 112 5.62 -0.66 -6.31
C LEU A 112 4.36 0.10 -5.88
N ILE A 113 4.52 1.32 -5.37
CA ILE A 113 3.46 2.12 -4.76
C ILE A 113 3.33 3.43 -5.51
N PHE A 114 2.22 3.64 -6.20
CA PHE A 114 1.91 4.89 -6.88
C PHE A 114 1.12 5.81 -5.96
N HIS A 115 1.57 7.05 -5.80
CA HIS A 115 0.84 8.07 -5.05
C HIS A 115 0.11 8.96 -6.06
N ILE A 116 -1.22 8.99 -5.95
CA ILE A 116 -2.10 9.71 -6.87
C ILE A 116 -2.78 10.79 -6.06
N ASP A 117 -2.29 12.02 -6.22
CA ASP A 117 -2.71 13.15 -5.41
C ASP A 117 -3.70 14.02 -6.20
N GLY A 118 -4.91 14.14 -5.67
CA GLY A 118 -5.98 14.98 -6.21
C GLY A 118 -5.86 16.43 -5.81
N ARG A 119 -4.99 16.74 -4.83
CA ARG A 119 -4.73 18.10 -4.38
C ARG A 119 -4.04 18.87 -5.49
N ASP A 120 -4.73 19.87 -5.98
CA ASP A 120 -4.18 20.78 -6.95
C ASP A 120 -3.93 22.12 -6.28
N PRO A 121 -2.68 22.62 -6.24
CA PRO A 121 -2.36 23.89 -5.59
C PRO A 121 -3.07 25.09 -6.24
N ALA A 122 -3.56 24.95 -7.48
CA ALA A 122 -4.38 25.97 -8.13
C ALA A 122 -5.84 26.01 -7.62
N PHE A 123 -6.29 24.96 -6.93
CA PHE A 123 -7.63 24.86 -6.36
C PHE A 123 -7.59 24.96 -4.84
N ALA A 124 -8.76 25.11 -4.21
CA ALA A 124 -8.85 25.19 -2.76
C ALA A 124 -8.22 23.94 -2.11
N PRO A 125 -7.53 24.08 -0.96
CA PRO A 125 -6.78 23.02 -0.26
C PRO A 125 -7.66 21.90 0.34
N SER A 126 -8.91 21.77 -0.12
CA SER A 126 -9.93 20.84 0.37
C SER A 126 -10.82 20.34 -0.77
N SER A 127 -10.33 20.42 -2.01
CA SER A 127 -11.05 19.92 -3.17
C SER A 127 -10.76 18.44 -3.36
N VAL A 128 -11.82 17.63 -3.39
CA VAL A 128 -11.72 16.23 -3.82
C VAL A 128 -11.88 16.21 -5.33
N ARG A 129 -10.92 15.61 -6.02
CA ARG A 129 -10.94 15.50 -7.47
C ARG A 129 -11.86 14.36 -7.89
N LEU A 130 -12.92 14.70 -8.63
CA LEU A 130 -13.93 13.74 -9.06
C LEU A 130 -13.55 13.01 -10.35
N PHE A 131 -12.88 13.71 -11.26
CA PHE A 131 -12.49 13.19 -12.56
C PHE A 131 -11.40 14.07 -13.18
N SER A 132 -10.45 13.46 -13.88
CA SER A 132 -9.51 14.17 -14.74
C SER A 132 -9.03 13.28 -15.87
N ALA A 133 -9.53 13.55 -17.08
CA ALA A 133 -9.13 12.83 -18.30
C ALA A 133 -7.64 13.01 -18.66
N ARG A 134 -6.99 14.05 -18.12
CA ARG A 134 -5.61 14.43 -18.46
C ARG A 134 -4.69 14.41 -17.25
N ASP A 135 -5.07 13.68 -16.21
CA ASP A 135 -4.18 13.58 -15.07
C ASP A 135 -2.85 12.91 -15.49
N PRO A 136 -1.70 13.49 -15.11
CA PRO A 136 -0.41 12.88 -15.43
C PRO A 136 -0.07 11.64 -14.58
N ALA A 137 -0.53 11.56 -13.32
CA ALA A 137 -0.19 10.45 -12.41
C ALA A 137 -0.86 9.16 -12.89
N ALA A 138 -2.13 9.31 -13.23
CA ALA A 138 -2.90 8.49 -14.12
C ALA A 138 -2.14 7.86 -15.31
N GLY A 139 -1.54 8.69 -16.18
CA GLY A 139 -0.74 8.22 -17.32
C GLY A 139 0.53 7.48 -16.88
N ALA A 140 1.12 7.91 -15.76
CA ALA A 140 2.31 7.29 -15.19
C ALA A 140 2.05 5.87 -14.67
N VAL A 141 0.92 5.61 -14.01
CA VAL A 141 0.54 4.25 -13.57
C VAL A 141 0.48 3.30 -14.76
N GLY A 142 -0.37 3.62 -15.74
CA GLY A 142 -0.58 2.76 -16.91
C GLY A 142 0.69 2.54 -17.72
N SER A 143 1.46 3.60 -17.98
CA SER A 143 2.71 3.51 -18.73
C SER A 143 3.77 2.70 -18.00
N THR A 144 3.89 2.87 -16.67
CA THR A 144 4.87 2.12 -15.88
C THR A 144 4.53 0.63 -15.90
N LEU A 145 3.27 0.28 -15.59
CA LEU A 145 2.84 -1.11 -15.57
C LEU A 145 2.96 -1.78 -16.95
N TYR A 146 2.58 -1.06 -18.02
CA TYR A 146 2.79 -1.51 -19.41
C TYR A 146 4.26 -1.84 -19.68
N MET A 147 5.18 -0.93 -19.33
CA MET A 147 6.60 -1.12 -19.59
C MET A 147 7.18 -2.28 -18.77
N LEU A 148 6.76 -2.43 -17.51
CA LEU A 148 7.20 -3.54 -16.66
C LEU A 148 6.78 -4.90 -17.23
N ASP A 149 5.54 -5.02 -17.70
CA ASP A 149 5.04 -6.27 -18.29
C ASP A 149 5.70 -6.58 -19.63
N ILE A 150 5.70 -5.61 -20.56
CA ILE A 150 6.20 -5.81 -21.93
C ILE A 150 7.70 -6.09 -21.96
N LEU A 151 8.49 -5.37 -21.15
CA LEU A 151 9.94 -5.54 -21.09
C LEU A 151 10.38 -6.59 -20.05
N ARG A 152 9.44 -7.22 -19.34
CA ARG A 152 9.72 -8.23 -18.29
C ARG A 152 10.68 -7.71 -17.21
N LEU A 153 10.52 -6.45 -16.84
CA LEU A 153 11.30 -5.78 -15.79
C LEU A 153 10.76 -6.16 -14.41
N CYS A 154 11.58 -5.99 -13.39
CA CYS A 154 11.24 -6.28 -11.98
C CYS A 154 10.66 -7.69 -11.77
N PRO A 155 11.42 -8.78 -12.04
CA PRO A 155 10.92 -10.16 -11.92
C PRO A 155 10.53 -10.54 -10.47
N ASN A 156 11.06 -9.82 -9.48
CA ASN A 156 10.77 -10.02 -8.06
C ASN A 156 9.60 -9.16 -7.55
N LEU A 157 8.96 -8.36 -8.41
CA LEU A 157 7.77 -7.60 -8.04
C LEU A 157 6.67 -8.57 -7.59
N ARG A 158 6.11 -8.32 -6.41
CA ARG A 158 5.01 -9.09 -5.82
C ARG A 158 3.80 -8.22 -5.50
N ARG A 159 4.02 -6.97 -5.09
CA ARG A 159 2.96 -6.05 -4.66
C ARG A 159 2.91 -4.80 -5.52
N VAL A 160 1.72 -4.48 -6.03
CA VAL A 160 1.40 -3.19 -6.66
C VAL A 160 0.37 -2.49 -5.79
N ALA A 161 0.60 -1.23 -5.46
CA ALA A 161 -0.31 -0.43 -4.64
C ALA A 161 -0.63 0.91 -5.30
N LEU A 162 -1.88 1.33 -5.20
CA LEU A 162 -2.36 2.67 -5.56
C LEU A 162 -2.81 3.39 -4.29
N ALA A 163 -2.10 4.46 -3.93
CA ALA A 163 -2.43 5.33 -2.82
C ALA A 163 -3.03 6.64 -3.34
N TYR A 164 -4.36 6.73 -3.30
CA TYR A 164 -5.11 7.91 -3.68
C TYR A 164 -5.25 8.87 -2.49
N ALA A 165 -4.98 10.14 -2.72
CA ALA A 165 -5.25 11.23 -1.79
C ALA A 165 -6.23 12.21 -2.43
N ASP A 166 -7.34 12.50 -1.74
CA ASP A 166 -8.36 13.47 -2.18
C ASP A 166 -8.88 13.22 -3.62
N TRP A 167 -9.15 11.95 -3.95
CA TRP A 167 -9.64 11.51 -5.24
C TRP A 167 -10.93 10.68 -5.12
N SER A 168 -11.77 10.67 -6.15
CA SER A 168 -12.92 9.76 -6.27
C SER A 168 -12.52 8.31 -6.59
N PHE A 169 -13.49 7.41 -6.54
CA PHE A 169 -13.25 5.99 -6.79
C PHE A 169 -13.23 5.60 -8.27
N ASP A 170 -13.85 6.41 -9.13
CA ASP A 170 -14.10 6.06 -10.55
C ASP A 170 -12.81 6.02 -11.40
N ASP A 171 -11.73 6.70 -10.96
CA ASP A 171 -10.49 6.84 -11.72
C ASP A 171 -9.88 5.53 -12.20
N ILE A 172 -9.90 4.50 -11.34
CA ILE A 172 -9.31 3.20 -11.61
C ILE A 172 -9.97 2.53 -12.81
N PHE A 173 -11.30 2.59 -12.87
CA PHE A 173 -12.10 1.95 -13.90
C PHE A 173 -12.16 2.79 -15.18
N ASP A 174 -12.41 4.10 -15.05
CA ASP A 174 -12.54 5.02 -16.19
C ASP A 174 -11.29 5.05 -17.06
N HIS A 175 -10.11 4.83 -16.46
CA HIS A 175 -8.84 4.96 -17.15
C HIS A 175 -8.01 3.67 -17.21
N ALA A 176 -8.61 2.51 -16.91
CA ALA A 176 -7.91 1.22 -17.01
C ALA A 176 -6.59 1.16 -16.24
N ARG A 177 -6.51 1.78 -15.05
CA ARG A 177 -5.23 1.95 -14.33
C ARG A 177 -4.49 0.64 -14.12
N LEU A 178 -5.25 -0.45 -13.97
CA LEU A 178 -4.77 -1.79 -13.65
C LEU A 178 -4.89 -2.76 -14.84
N LEU A 179 -5.03 -2.25 -16.06
CA LEU A 179 -5.16 -3.08 -17.28
C LEU A 179 -4.00 -4.07 -17.47
N LEU A 180 -2.79 -3.71 -17.01
CA LEU A 180 -1.56 -4.46 -17.26
C LEU A 180 -0.74 -4.66 -15.99
N VAL A 181 -1.35 -5.19 -14.93
CA VAL A 181 -0.60 -5.62 -13.76
C VAL A 181 0.37 -6.75 -14.15
N PRO A 182 1.69 -6.62 -13.93
CA PRO A 182 2.66 -7.65 -14.31
C PRO A 182 2.31 -9.01 -13.69
N PRO A 183 2.45 -10.12 -14.44
CA PRO A 183 1.95 -11.44 -14.01
C PRO A 183 2.61 -11.98 -12.73
N GLN A 184 3.81 -11.49 -12.40
CA GLN A 184 4.51 -11.84 -11.17
C GLN A 184 3.98 -11.14 -9.91
N ALA A 185 3.20 -10.06 -10.07
CA ALA A 185 2.58 -9.37 -8.95
C ALA A 185 1.32 -10.13 -8.50
N THR A 186 1.32 -10.61 -7.26
CA THR A 186 0.23 -11.40 -6.68
C THR A 186 -0.63 -10.60 -5.70
N ASP A 187 -0.15 -9.42 -5.31
CA ASP A 187 -0.74 -8.59 -4.26
C ASP A 187 -1.11 -7.24 -4.88
N LEU A 188 -2.37 -6.87 -4.76
CA LEU A 188 -2.90 -5.59 -5.21
C LEU A 188 -3.48 -4.84 -4.02
N GLU A 189 -3.06 -3.59 -3.86
CA GLU A 189 -3.57 -2.70 -2.82
C GLU A 189 -4.13 -1.41 -3.43
N VAL A 190 -5.27 -0.98 -2.93
CA VAL A 190 -5.87 0.30 -3.26
C VAL A 190 -6.27 1.01 -1.97
N ARG A 191 -5.71 2.20 -1.74
CA ARG A 191 -6.04 3.02 -0.57
C ARG A 191 -6.59 4.36 -1.01
N PHE A 192 -7.71 4.76 -0.42
CA PHE A 192 -8.25 6.10 -0.52
C PHE A 192 -8.09 6.83 0.81
N ALA A 193 -7.33 7.90 0.81
CA ALA A 193 -7.19 8.81 1.92
C ALA A 193 -7.81 10.17 1.55
N PHE A 194 -8.43 10.82 2.53
CA PHE A 194 -8.99 12.17 2.38
C PHE A 194 -8.33 13.06 3.42
N SER A 195 -7.82 14.21 2.98
CA SER A 195 -7.16 15.18 3.87
C SER A 195 -8.15 15.66 4.94
N PRO A 196 -7.69 16.01 6.15
CA PRO A 196 -8.57 16.53 7.20
C PRO A 196 -9.38 17.77 6.79
N GLY A 197 -8.86 18.55 5.84
CA GLY A 197 -9.55 19.70 5.25
C GLY A 197 -10.67 19.33 4.28
N ALA A 198 -10.58 18.18 3.60
CA ALA A 198 -11.69 17.64 2.82
C ALA A 198 -12.80 17.26 3.81
N PRO A 199 -14.03 17.83 3.70
CA PRO A 199 -15.06 17.56 4.68
C PRO A 199 -15.31 16.05 4.73
N ALA A 200 -15.25 15.42 5.91
CA ALA A 200 -15.55 13.99 6.07
C ALA A 200 -16.90 13.59 5.44
N ARG A 201 -17.83 14.57 5.37
CA ARG A 201 -19.10 14.49 4.64
C ARG A 201 -18.94 14.21 3.14
N VAL A 202 -17.91 14.75 2.48
CA VAL A 202 -17.62 14.51 1.07
C VAL A 202 -17.14 13.08 0.87
N ALA A 203 -16.16 12.61 1.66
CA ALA A 203 -15.71 11.21 1.60
C ALA A 203 -16.87 10.24 1.84
N HIS A 204 -17.68 10.49 2.87
CA HIS A 204 -18.88 9.71 3.15
C HIS A 204 -19.90 9.79 2.00
N ALA A 205 -20.17 10.98 1.46
CA ALA A 205 -21.09 11.15 0.33
C ALA A 205 -20.60 10.45 -0.94
N LEU A 206 -19.30 10.41 -1.18
CA LEU A 206 -18.71 9.66 -2.30
C LEU A 206 -18.94 8.16 -2.12
N ARG A 207 -18.72 7.62 -0.92
CA ARG A 207 -19.02 6.20 -0.63
C ARG A 207 -20.49 5.87 -0.83
N GLN A 208 -21.38 6.71 -0.32
CA GLN A 208 -22.83 6.51 -0.43
C GLN A 208 -23.38 6.67 -1.85
N ARG A 209 -22.68 7.42 -2.71
CA ARG A 209 -23.11 7.71 -4.09
C ARG A 209 -22.35 6.90 -5.14
N TYR A 210 -21.37 6.11 -4.73
CA TYR A 210 -20.66 5.26 -5.65
C TYR A 210 -21.65 4.26 -6.26
N ALA A 211 -21.82 4.36 -7.57
CA ALA A 211 -22.73 3.54 -8.34
C ALA A 211 -22.04 3.21 -9.65
N ARG A 212 -21.44 2.02 -9.73
CA ARG A 212 -20.78 1.61 -10.96
C ARG A 212 -21.80 1.35 -12.05
N ARG A 213 -21.47 1.82 -13.24
CA ARG A 213 -22.36 1.82 -14.40
C ARG A 213 -22.11 0.66 -15.39
N GLY A 214 -21.19 -0.27 -15.09
CA GLY A 214 -20.89 -1.39 -15.97
C GLY A 214 -19.70 -2.23 -15.51
N ARG A 215 -19.49 -3.39 -16.14
CA ARG A 215 -18.34 -4.27 -15.87
C ARG A 215 -17.03 -3.65 -16.35
N ALA A 216 -15.95 -3.90 -15.63
CA ALA A 216 -14.61 -3.61 -16.12
C ALA A 216 -14.35 -4.41 -17.40
N TYR A 217 -13.64 -3.79 -18.33
CA TYR A 217 -13.18 -4.40 -19.57
C TYR A 217 -11.82 -5.10 -19.43
N TRP A 218 -11.34 -5.25 -18.19
CA TRP A 218 -10.03 -5.81 -17.86
C TRP A 218 -10.13 -6.72 -16.64
N THR A 219 -9.15 -7.61 -16.52
CA THR A 219 -9.00 -8.54 -15.39
C THR A 219 -7.53 -8.63 -14.99
N THR A 220 -7.28 -8.93 -13.72
CA THR A 220 -5.96 -9.16 -13.13
C THR A 220 -5.93 -10.55 -12.51
N PRO A 221 -5.90 -11.62 -13.33
CA PRO A 221 -6.06 -13.00 -12.88
C PRO A 221 -4.89 -13.52 -12.03
N ASN A 222 -3.76 -12.82 -12.03
CA ASN A 222 -2.59 -13.13 -11.20
C ASN A 222 -2.73 -12.66 -9.75
N VAL A 223 -3.63 -11.72 -9.47
CA VAL A 223 -3.84 -11.19 -8.12
C VAL A 223 -4.55 -12.24 -7.26
N ARG A 224 -3.89 -12.62 -6.16
CA ARG A 224 -4.38 -13.55 -5.14
C ARG A 224 -4.76 -12.83 -3.86
N ARG A 225 -4.12 -11.70 -3.56
CA ARG A 225 -4.40 -10.89 -2.38
C ARG A 225 -4.83 -9.50 -2.80
N LEU A 226 -6.02 -9.11 -2.38
CA LEU A 226 -6.61 -7.81 -2.66
C LEU A 226 -6.82 -7.05 -1.35
N GLU A 227 -6.21 -5.88 -1.22
CA GLU A 227 -6.35 -4.99 -0.08
C GLU A 227 -7.03 -3.68 -0.54
N ILE A 228 -8.17 -3.33 0.04
CA ILE A 228 -8.92 -2.11 -0.33
C ILE A 228 -9.33 -1.33 0.91
N PHE A 229 -8.82 -0.11 1.03
CA PHE A 229 -9.08 0.76 2.17
C PHE A 229 -9.68 2.11 1.77
N GLY A 230 -10.59 2.62 2.59
CA GLY A 230 -11.20 3.94 2.44
C GLY A 230 -12.27 4.03 1.34
N ALA A 231 -12.65 2.92 0.72
CA ALA A 231 -13.66 2.84 -0.33
C ALA A 231 -15.06 2.49 0.22
N SER A 232 -16.02 2.16 -0.65
CA SER A 232 -17.30 1.55 -0.28
C SER A 232 -17.31 0.07 -0.64
N THR A 233 -18.23 -0.71 -0.04
CA THR A 233 -18.35 -2.15 -0.31
C THR A 233 -18.75 -2.43 -1.76
N GLU A 234 -19.53 -1.54 -2.38
CA GLU A 234 -19.83 -1.60 -3.81
C GLU A 234 -18.54 -1.53 -4.65
N PHE A 235 -17.61 -0.62 -4.33
CA PHE A 235 -16.32 -0.54 -5.00
C PHE A 235 -15.46 -1.80 -4.76
N VAL A 236 -15.48 -2.34 -3.54
CA VAL A 236 -14.79 -3.60 -3.21
C VAL A 236 -15.31 -4.76 -4.07
N SER A 237 -16.64 -4.87 -4.21
CA SER A 237 -17.28 -5.86 -5.08
C SER A 237 -16.81 -5.72 -6.53
N ASP A 238 -16.78 -4.50 -7.04
CA ASP A 238 -16.34 -4.21 -8.40
C ASP A 238 -14.88 -4.54 -8.68
N MET A 239 -14.01 -4.36 -7.68
CA MET A 239 -12.60 -4.75 -7.76
C MET A 239 -12.44 -6.27 -7.68
N LEU A 240 -13.21 -6.97 -6.84
CA LEU A 240 -13.20 -8.44 -6.80
C LEU A 240 -13.58 -9.07 -8.13
N GLU A 241 -14.55 -8.49 -8.86
CA GLU A 241 -14.90 -8.94 -10.21
C GLU A 241 -13.71 -8.92 -11.18
N THR A 242 -12.77 -7.99 -10.98
CA THR A 242 -11.55 -7.90 -11.80
C THR A 242 -10.47 -8.89 -11.39
N CYS A 243 -10.55 -9.47 -10.18
CA CYS A 243 -9.56 -10.37 -9.59
C CYS A 243 -10.15 -11.80 -9.42
N PRO A 244 -10.38 -12.55 -10.51
CA PRO A 244 -11.10 -13.83 -10.46
C PRO A 244 -10.39 -14.94 -9.66
N ASN A 245 -9.11 -14.76 -9.33
CA ASN A 245 -8.32 -15.71 -8.54
C ASN A 245 -7.96 -15.16 -7.16
N ALA A 246 -8.65 -14.12 -6.68
CA ALA A 246 -8.45 -13.63 -5.32
C ALA A 246 -8.76 -14.74 -4.30
N GLU A 247 -7.79 -14.97 -3.42
CA GLU A 247 -7.80 -15.92 -2.31
C GLU A 247 -8.04 -15.19 -0.98
N VAL A 248 -7.53 -13.96 -0.88
CA VAL A 248 -7.60 -13.11 0.30
C VAL A 248 -8.10 -11.72 -0.06
N LEU A 249 -9.12 -11.26 0.66
CA LEU A 249 -9.62 -9.88 0.62
C LEU A 249 -9.41 -9.24 1.98
N GLU A 250 -8.78 -8.06 2.03
CA GLU A 250 -8.77 -7.22 3.23
C GLU A 250 -9.41 -5.88 2.95
N THR A 251 -10.28 -5.42 3.85
CA THR A 251 -10.99 -4.17 3.69
C THR A 251 -11.41 -3.55 5.02
N ASP A 252 -11.55 -2.22 5.04
CA ASP A 252 -12.21 -1.47 6.12
C ASP A 252 -13.69 -1.17 5.83
N SER A 253 -14.19 -1.59 4.65
CA SER A 253 -15.57 -1.42 4.22
C SER A 253 -16.43 -2.56 4.73
N VAL A 254 -16.97 -2.40 5.94
CA VAL A 254 -17.72 -3.46 6.63
C VAL A 254 -19.23 -3.38 6.44
N GLU A 255 -19.77 -2.29 5.88
CA GLU A 255 -21.22 -2.14 5.66
C GLU A 255 -21.67 -3.00 4.46
N LYS A 256 -22.84 -3.65 4.54
CA LYS A 256 -23.46 -4.39 3.41
C LYS A 256 -22.56 -5.46 2.76
N LEU A 257 -21.88 -6.29 3.55
CA LEU A 257 -21.01 -7.37 3.02
C LEU A 257 -21.76 -8.38 2.13
N ASP A 258 -23.09 -8.43 2.21
CA ASP A 258 -23.92 -9.25 1.32
C ASP A 258 -23.76 -8.87 -0.17
N MET A 259 -23.31 -7.65 -0.48
CA MET A 259 -22.95 -7.25 -1.84
C MET A 259 -21.72 -7.98 -2.40
N LEU A 260 -20.93 -8.62 -1.53
CA LEU A 260 -19.78 -9.43 -1.90
C LEU A 260 -20.15 -10.91 -2.11
N ALA A 261 -21.44 -11.29 -2.00
CA ALA A 261 -21.87 -12.68 -2.13
C ALA A 261 -21.46 -13.34 -3.47
N GLN A 262 -21.30 -12.57 -4.55
CA GLN A 262 -20.82 -13.06 -5.86
C GLN A 262 -19.29 -13.11 -5.94
N SER A 263 -18.62 -13.43 -4.83
CA SER A 263 -17.16 -13.45 -4.76
C SER A 263 -16.54 -14.57 -5.58
N PRO A 264 -15.26 -14.43 -5.97
CA PRO A 264 -14.51 -15.49 -6.62
C PRO A 264 -14.54 -16.79 -5.82
N SER A 265 -14.66 -17.93 -6.51
CA SER A 265 -14.73 -19.25 -5.86
C SER A 265 -13.48 -19.65 -5.06
N ASN A 266 -12.39 -18.91 -5.23
CA ASN A 266 -11.13 -19.12 -4.54
C ASN A 266 -11.01 -18.28 -3.26
N LEU A 267 -11.89 -17.30 -3.06
CA LEU A 267 -11.83 -16.39 -1.91
C LEU A 267 -12.12 -17.17 -0.64
N HIS A 268 -11.16 -17.25 0.27
CA HIS A 268 -11.30 -18.05 1.49
C HIS A 268 -10.87 -17.32 2.75
N THR A 269 -10.32 -16.12 2.62
CA THR A 269 -9.96 -15.27 3.75
C THR A 269 -10.53 -13.87 3.56
N LEU A 270 -11.32 -13.42 4.54
CA LEU A 270 -11.82 -12.05 4.65
C LEU A 270 -11.18 -11.36 5.85
N GLY A 271 -10.33 -10.38 5.62
CA GLY A 271 -9.78 -9.48 6.62
C GLY A 271 -10.64 -8.23 6.78
N LEU A 272 -11.17 -8.00 7.97
CA LEU A 272 -11.96 -6.82 8.31
C LEU A 272 -11.13 -5.89 9.21
N HIS A 273 -10.75 -4.74 8.69
CA HIS A 273 -10.03 -3.69 9.43
C HIS A 273 -11.02 -2.72 10.05
N LEU A 274 -11.21 -2.86 11.35
CA LEU A 274 -12.22 -2.13 12.09
C LEU A 274 -11.63 -0.84 12.66
N PRO A 275 -12.44 0.23 12.75
CA PRO A 275 -11.97 1.44 13.40
C PRO A 275 -11.64 1.18 14.87
N ASN A 276 -10.71 1.95 15.42
CA ASN A 276 -10.36 1.90 16.85
C ASN A 276 -11.48 2.43 17.78
N SER A 277 -12.61 2.86 17.21
CA SER A 277 -13.82 3.19 17.97
C SER A 277 -14.51 1.93 18.48
N ARG A 278 -15.33 2.09 19.52
CA ARG A 278 -16.20 1.01 19.98
C ARG A 278 -17.21 0.66 18.89
N ILE A 279 -17.30 -0.63 18.59
CA ILE A 279 -18.33 -1.20 17.74
C ILE A 279 -19.49 -1.63 18.63
N HIS A 280 -20.71 -1.31 18.23
CA HIS A 280 -21.93 -1.78 18.88
C HIS A 280 -22.53 -2.96 18.11
N GLU A 281 -23.41 -3.72 18.77
CA GLU A 281 -24.09 -4.86 18.14
C GLU A 281 -24.90 -4.45 16.90
N GLU A 282 -25.50 -3.26 16.91
CA GLU A 282 -26.22 -2.71 15.76
C GLU A 282 -25.31 -2.47 14.54
N ASP A 283 -24.04 -2.12 14.77
CA ASP A 283 -23.06 -1.97 13.69
C ASP A 283 -22.78 -3.34 13.05
N VAL A 284 -22.62 -4.39 13.86
CA VAL A 284 -22.41 -5.77 13.37
C VAL A 284 -23.60 -6.25 12.53
N LYS A 285 -24.83 -5.90 12.92
CA LYS A 285 -26.03 -6.20 12.11
C LYS A 285 -25.99 -5.47 10.77
N ALA A 286 -25.56 -4.22 10.74
CA ALA A 286 -25.41 -3.45 9.51
C ALA A 286 -24.34 -4.04 8.56
N TRP A 287 -23.42 -4.85 9.06
CA TRP A 287 -22.45 -5.54 8.22
C TRP A 287 -23.08 -6.61 7.34
N ARG A 288 -24.19 -7.21 7.77
CA ARG A 288 -24.86 -8.32 7.06
C ARG A 288 -23.91 -9.50 6.78
N LEU A 289 -23.00 -9.75 7.75
CA LEU A 289 -21.96 -10.76 7.64
C LEU A 289 -22.56 -12.17 7.52
N ARG A 290 -23.58 -12.49 8.31
CA ARG A 290 -24.25 -13.80 8.26
C ARG A 290 -24.82 -14.06 6.87
N GLU A 291 -25.58 -13.11 6.35
CA GLU A 291 -26.20 -13.18 5.03
C GLU A 291 -25.15 -13.36 3.94
N SER A 292 -24.01 -12.67 4.05
CA SER A 292 -22.91 -12.81 3.10
C SER A 292 -22.25 -14.19 3.15
N LEU A 293 -21.99 -14.75 4.33
CA LEU A 293 -21.39 -16.07 4.49
C LEU A 293 -22.34 -17.18 4.02
N ASP A 294 -23.62 -17.10 4.39
CA ASP A 294 -24.67 -18.04 3.95
C ASP A 294 -24.85 -18.00 2.41
N ALA A 295 -24.63 -16.84 1.80
CA ALA A 295 -24.65 -16.68 0.34
C ALA A 295 -23.37 -17.16 -0.36
N GLY A 296 -22.38 -17.67 0.37
CA GLY A 296 -21.16 -18.24 -0.19
C GLY A 296 -20.04 -17.22 -0.44
N LEU A 297 -19.99 -16.12 0.32
CA LEU A 297 -18.89 -15.14 0.27
C LEU A 297 -17.51 -15.81 0.33
N LEU A 298 -17.36 -16.83 1.18
CA LEU A 298 -16.12 -17.57 1.34
C LEU A 298 -16.26 -19.00 0.85
N SER A 299 -15.25 -19.46 0.12
CA SER A 299 -15.14 -20.81 -0.39
C SER A 299 -15.00 -21.83 0.74
N ALA A 300 -15.92 -22.78 0.78
CA ALA A 300 -15.86 -23.91 1.71
C ALA A 300 -14.72 -24.89 1.40
N ALA A 301 -14.11 -24.82 0.20
CA ALA A 301 -13.10 -25.77 -0.24
C ALA A 301 -11.77 -25.67 0.53
N THR A 302 -11.47 -24.52 1.14
CA THR A 302 -10.14 -24.18 1.66
C THR A 302 -10.18 -23.68 3.11
N ALA A 303 -11.14 -24.18 3.91
CA ALA A 303 -11.33 -23.82 5.31
C ALA A 303 -11.49 -22.28 5.51
N PRO A 304 -12.70 -21.74 5.32
CA PRO A 304 -12.94 -20.30 5.26
C PRO A 304 -12.57 -19.60 6.58
N ASN A 305 -11.99 -18.40 6.47
CA ASN A 305 -11.49 -17.63 7.59
C ASN A 305 -11.95 -16.17 7.51
N VAL A 306 -12.41 -15.65 8.64
CA VAL A 306 -12.59 -14.22 8.87
C VAL A 306 -11.51 -13.77 9.85
N VAL A 307 -10.76 -12.74 9.49
CA VAL A 307 -9.74 -12.13 10.34
C VAL A 307 -10.19 -10.72 10.70
N MET A 308 -10.47 -10.47 11.98
CA MET A 308 -10.80 -9.14 12.47
C MET A 308 -9.53 -8.47 12.97
N PHE A 309 -9.13 -7.37 12.33
CA PHE A 309 -8.08 -6.47 12.79
C PHE A 309 -8.75 -5.31 13.52
N ALA A 310 -8.65 -5.33 14.85
CA ALA A 310 -9.32 -4.35 15.68
C ALA A 310 -8.51 -4.06 16.95
N GLY A 311 -8.71 -2.87 17.51
CA GLY A 311 -8.30 -2.58 18.88
C GLY A 311 -9.10 -3.40 19.91
N HIS A 312 -9.06 -2.99 21.17
CA HIS A 312 -9.86 -3.66 22.21
C HIS A 312 -11.37 -3.47 21.96
N GLN A 313 -12.02 -4.51 21.45
CA GLN A 313 -13.46 -4.56 21.24
C GLN A 313 -14.18 -5.14 22.47
N GLU A 314 -15.47 -4.81 22.60
CA GLU A 314 -16.30 -5.37 23.66
C GLU A 314 -16.45 -6.89 23.48
N PRO A 315 -16.31 -7.72 24.54
CA PRO A 315 -16.39 -9.17 24.43
C PRO A 315 -17.69 -9.67 23.77
N ALA A 316 -18.80 -8.96 23.99
CA ALA A 316 -20.09 -9.29 23.40
C ALA A 316 -20.10 -9.19 21.86
N VAL A 317 -19.39 -8.21 21.29
CA VAL A 317 -19.26 -8.04 19.82
C VAL A 317 -18.47 -9.20 19.23
N LEU A 318 -17.33 -9.55 19.85
CA LEU A 318 -16.51 -10.67 19.41
C LEU A 318 -17.27 -12.00 19.52
N GLU A 319 -18.04 -12.19 20.59
CA GLU A 319 -18.89 -13.37 20.76
C GLU A 319 -19.98 -13.44 19.67
N HIS A 320 -20.65 -12.32 19.38
CA HIS A 320 -21.67 -12.24 18.34
C HIS A 320 -21.09 -12.59 16.96
N VAL A 321 -19.94 -12.03 16.59
CA VAL A 321 -19.28 -12.35 15.31
C VAL A 321 -18.80 -13.81 15.28
N ASN A 322 -18.29 -14.33 16.40
CA ASN A 322 -17.89 -15.73 16.50
C ASN A 322 -19.08 -16.69 16.32
N GLN A 323 -20.25 -16.36 16.87
CA GLN A 323 -21.48 -17.12 16.67
C GLN A 323 -21.93 -17.11 15.20
N ILE A 324 -21.81 -15.98 14.50
CA ILE A 324 -22.06 -15.91 13.05
C ILE A 324 -21.09 -16.81 12.27
N CYS A 325 -19.80 -16.70 12.53
CA CYS A 325 -18.77 -17.48 11.83
C CYS A 325 -18.94 -18.98 12.09
N THR A 326 -19.17 -19.38 13.34
CA THR A 326 -19.36 -20.79 13.74
C THR A 326 -20.58 -21.41 13.06
N ALA A 327 -21.70 -20.67 12.98
CA ALA A 327 -22.91 -21.13 12.28
C ALA A 327 -22.65 -21.41 10.79
N SER A 328 -21.70 -20.69 10.20
CA SER A 328 -21.33 -20.78 8.77
C SER A 328 -20.07 -21.63 8.53
N GLN A 329 -19.65 -22.43 9.53
CA GLN A 329 -18.42 -23.26 9.47
C GLN A 329 -17.14 -22.48 9.11
N THR A 330 -17.11 -21.20 9.47
CA THR A 330 -16.01 -20.26 9.19
C THR A 330 -15.22 -20.00 10.47
N ARG A 331 -13.88 -19.97 10.38
CA ARG A 331 -13.03 -19.68 11.54
C ARG A 331 -12.90 -18.18 11.73
N LEU A 332 -13.05 -17.72 12.97
CA LEU A 332 -12.76 -16.34 13.34
C LEU A 332 -11.38 -16.23 13.97
N HIS A 333 -10.56 -15.32 13.47
CA HIS A 333 -9.30 -14.90 14.07
C HIS A 333 -9.40 -13.43 14.48
N HIS A 334 -9.06 -13.12 15.72
CA HIS A 334 -9.00 -11.75 16.21
C HIS A 334 -7.53 -11.34 16.39
N VAL A 335 -7.11 -10.31 15.67
CA VAL A 335 -5.76 -9.75 15.72
C VAL A 335 -5.84 -8.37 16.36
N VAL A 336 -5.22 -8.24 17.53
CA VAL A 336 -5.17 -6.96 18.25
C VAL A 336 -4.20 -6.03 17.53
N SER A 337 -4.72 -4.99 16.89
CA SER A 337 -3.92 -3.90 16.32
C SER A 337 -3.67 -2.84 17.38
N PHE A 338 -2.40 -2.47 17.58
CA PHE A 338 -1.96 -1.46 18.54
C PHE A 338 -1.89 -0.06 17.94
#